data_AF-A0A6A7G173-F1
#
_entry.id   AF-A0A6A7G173-F1
#
_cell.length_a   1.000
_cell.length_b   1.000
_cell.length_c   1.000
_cell.angle_alpha   90.00
_cell.angle_beta   90.00
_cell.angle_gamma   90.00
#
_symmetry.space_group_name_H-M   'P 1'
#
loop_
_entity.id
_entity.type
_entity.pdbx_description
1 polymer ?
#
loop_
_entity_poly.entity_id
_entity_poly.type
_entity_poly.pdbx_seq_one_letter_code
_entity_poly.pdbx_strand_id
1 'polypeptide(L)'
;MPSQSQAVKDGEPPEIRVKIAYSGEVFITSISPGLVLPALLEEIRGVCKFDMNQAYTIKWVDEEGDPCTISSQRELDEALRLYELNKDSELTMHVFPNVPEPG
;
A
#
# COMPACT_ATOMS: atom_id res chain seq x y z
N MET A 1 -27.33 22.82 -20.36
CA MET A 1 -26.81 22.03 -19.23
C MET A 1 -25.31 21.89 -19.44
N PRO A 2 -24.43 22.42 -18.59
CA PRO A 2 -23.02 22.15 -18.73
C PRO A 2 -22.74 20.76 -18.14
N SER A 3 -22.41 19.80 -19.00
CA SER A 3 -21.76 18.56 -18.60
C SER A 3 -20.42 18.93 -17.96
N GLN A 4 -20.28 18.66 -16.67
CA GLN A 4 -18.98 18.71 -16.00
C GLN A 4 -18.14 17.56 -16.53
N SER A 5 -17.40 17.83 -17.60
CA SER A 5 -16.25 17.03 -17.98
C SER A 5 -15.24 17.16 -16.84
N GLN A 6 -15.07 16.09 -16.07
CA GLN A 6 -14.00 16.00 -15.10
C GLN A 6 -12.68 16.26 -15.82
N ALA A 7 -12.00 17.31 -15.38
CA ALA A 7 -10.66 17.65 -15.80
C ALA A 7 -9.75 16.45 -15.53
N VAL A 8 -9.30 15.78 -16.58
CA VAL A 8 -8.09 14.98 -16.51
C VAL A 8 -6.97 15.96 -16.19
N LYS A 9 -6.46 15.92 -14.95
CA LYS A 9 -5.32 16.73 -14.56
C LYS A 9 -4.07 16.07 -15.15
N ASP A 10 -3.74 16.50 -16.35
CA ASP A 10 -2.46 16.28 -17.01
C ASP A 10 -1.34 16.83 -16.10
N GLY A 11 -0.52 15.94 -15.51
CA GLY A 11 0.75 16.32 -14.88
C GLY A 11 0.98 15.89 -13.43
N GLU A 12 0.02 15.24 -12.77
CA GLU A 12 0.30 14.58 -11.48
C GLU A 12 0.89 13.19 -11.77
N PRO A 13 2.03 12.80 -11.16
CA PRO A 13 2.56 11.45 -11.32
C PRO A 13 1.45 10.47 -10.94
N PRO A 14 1.34 9.30 -11.60
CA PRO A 14 0.26 8.36 -11.33
C PRO A 14 0.32 7.96 -9.86
N GLU A 15 -0.59 8.46 -9.03
CA GLU A 15 -0.65 8.14 -7.60
C GLU A 15 -1.40 6.81 -7.43
N ILE A 16 -0.76 5.89 -6.71
CA ILE A 16 -1.30 4.57 -6.39
C ILE A 16 -2.12 4.73 -5.12
N ARG A 17 -3.43 4.48 -5.21
CA ARG A 17 -4.29 4.49 -4.03
C ARG A 17 -4.07 3.22 -3.24
N VAL A 18 -3.65 3.35 -1.99
CA VAL A 18 -3.35 2.24 -1.09
C VAL A 18 -4.34 2.22 0.06
N LYS A 19 -4.96 1.06 0.26
CA LYS A 19 -5.82 0.75 1.41
C LYS A 19 -5.02 -0.03 2.45
N ILE A 20 -4.73 0.61 3.57
CA ILE A 20 -4.03 0.00 4.70
C ILE A 20 -5.07 -0.44 5.73
N ALA A 21 -5.28 -1.74 5.85
CA ALA A 21 -6.14 -2.34 6.85
C ALA A 21 -5.33 -2.74 8.10
N TYR A 22 -5.61 -2.11 9.23
CA TYR A 22 -4.92 -2.34 10.50
C TYR A 22 -5.92 -2.34 11.66
N SER A 23 -5.87 -3.35 12.54
CA SER A 23 -6.70 -3.45 13.75
C SER A 23 -8.22 -3.30 13.53
N GLY A 24 -8.72 -3.66 12.34
CA GLY A 24 -10.14 -3.50 11.98
C GLY A 24 -10.50 -2.12 11.42
N GLU A 25 -9.53 -1.20 11.35
CA GLU A 25 -9.65 0.10 10.69
C GLU A 25 -9.03 0.04 9.29
N VAL A 26 -9.55 0.85 8.37
CA VAL A 26 -9.04 0.98 7.00
C VAL A 26 -8.63 2.42 6.76
N PHE A 27 -7.36 2.62 6.43
CA PHE A 27 -6.77 3.90 6.09
C PHE A 27 -6.53 3.94 4.58
N ILE A 28 -6.81 5.07 3.95
CA ILE A 28 -6.61 5.25 2.52
C ILE A 28 -5.55 6.32 2.33
N THR A 29 -4.41 5.95 1.75
CA THR A 29 -3.33 6.86 1.37
C THR A 29 -3.07 6.78 -0.14
N SER A 30 -2.33 7.75 -0.67
CA SER A 30 -1.90 7.78 -2.06
C SER A 30 -0.38 7.78 -2.06
N ILE A 31 0.23 6.77 -2.69
CA ILE A 31 1.68 6.65 -2.78
C ILE A 31 2.17 6.80 -4.21
N SER A 32 3.43 7.20 -4.37
CA SER A 32 4.08 7.21 -5.67
C SER A 32 4.51 5.80 -6.10
N PRO A 33 4.45 5.44 -7.39
CA PRO A 33 4.98 4.18 -7.92
C PRO A 33 6.51 4.06 -7.78
N GLY A 34 7.20 5.17 -7.56
CA GLY A 34 8.62 5.20 -7.22
C GLY A 34 8.89 5.18 -5.71
N LEU A 35 7.90 4.84 -4.87
CA LEU A 35 8.09 4.80 -3.41
C LEU A 35 9.06 3.68 -3.03
N VAL A 36 9.98 4.01 -2.12
CA VAL A 36 10.92 3.05 -1.54
C VAL A 36 10.39 2.46 -0.24
N LEU A 37 10.80 1.24 0.08
CA LEU A 37 10.38 0.50 1.27
C LEU A 37 10.51 1.32 2.57
N PRO A 38 11.62 2.04 2.86
CA PRO A 38 11.71 2.84 4.08
C PRO A 38 10.62 3.91 4.20
N ALA A 39 10.25 4.55 3.09
CA ALA A 39 9.21 5.57 3.08
C ALA A 39 7.81 4.97 3.31
N LEU A 40 7.55 3.79 2.73
CA LEU A 40 6.33 3.02 3.00
C LEU A 40 6.23 2.62 4.49
N LEU A 41 7.35 2.16 5.07
CA LEU A 41 7.42 1.81 6.48
C LEU A 41 7.14 3.02 7.38
N GLU A 42 7.67 4.20 7.03
CA GLU A 42 7.36 5.45 7.76
C GLU A 42 5.88 5.83 7.65
N GLU A 43 5.26 5.70 6.47
CA GLU A 43 3.83 5.95 6.30
C GLU A 43 2.99 4.99 7.14
N ILE A 44 3.21 3.68 7.00
CA ILE A 44 2.47 2.66 7.75
C ILE A 44 2.63 2.87 9.25
N ARG A 45 3.83 3.22 9.69
CA ARG A 45 4.11 3.54 11.08
C ARG A 45 3.38 4.78 11.57
N GLY A 46 3.31 5.83 10.75
CA GLY A 46 2.53 7.03 11.04
C GLY A 46 1.03 6.74 11.12
N VAL A 47 0.51 5.95 10.19
CA VAL A 47 -0.90 5.54 10.09
C VAL A 47 -1.32 4.64 11.26
N CYS A 48 -0.56 3.58 11.52
CA CYS A 48 -0.85 2.60 12.57
C CYS A 48 -0.38 3.05 13.96
N LYS A 49 0.31 4.20 14.05
CA LYS A 49 0.93 4.75 15.27
C LYS A 49 1.87 3.75 15.97
N PHE A 50 2.68 3.02 15.20
CA PHE A 50 3.62 2.05 15.75
C PHE A 50 4.83 2.72 16.43
N ASP A 51 5.31 2.10 17.52
CA ASP A 51 6.55 2.49 18.17
C ASP A 51 7.79 2.24 17.28
N MET A 52 8.91 2.93 17.56
CA MET A 52 10.17 2.77 16.80
C MET A 52 10.70 1.34 16.81
N ASN A 53 10.38 0.60 17.87
CA ASN A 53 10.87 -0.75 18.12
C ASN A 53 9.80 -1.82 17.89
N GLN A 54 8.58 -1.44 17.48
CA GLN A 54 7.53 -2.40 17.24
C GLN A 54 7.74 -3.06 15.87
N ALA A 55 7.92 -4.38 15.87
CA ALA A 55 7.93 -5.17 14.66
C ALA A 55 6.50 -5.37 14.14
N TYR A 56 6.29 -5.20 12.85
CA TYR A 56 5.01 -5.42 12.18
C TYR A 56 5.23 -6.08 10.83
N THR A 57 4.21 -6.78 10.36
CA THR A 57 4.23 -7.44 9.05
C THR A 57 3.25 -6.74 8.13
N ILE A 58 3.68 -6.46 6.91
CA ILE A 58 2.84 -5.90 5.86
C ILE A 58 2.54 -7.01 4.86
N LYS A 59 1.28 -7.18 4.50
CA LYS A 59 0.86 -8.12 3.46
C LYS A 59 -0.03 -7.43 2.46
N TRP A 60 0.35 -7.37 1.20
CA TRP A 60 -0.53 -6.92 0.14
C TRP A 60 -1.37 -8.09 -0.38
N VAL A 61 -2.56 -7.80 -0.89
CA VAL A 61 -3.43 -8.79 -1.52
C VAL A 61 -3.24 -8.68 -3.02
N ASP A 62 -2.86 -9.79 -3.66
CA ASP A 62 -2.71 -9.84 -5.11
C ASP A 62 -4.04 -10.03 -5.84
N GLU A 63 -3.97 -10.18 -7.17
CA GLU A 63 -5.13 -10.37 -8.05
C GLU A 63 -5.87 -11.70 -7.81
N GLU A 64 -5.17 -12.71 -7.32
CA GLU A 64 -5.71 -14.03 -6.98
C GLU A 64 -6.38 -14.01 -5.59
N GLY A 65 -6.19 -12.92 -4.84
CA GLY A 65 -6.67 -12.76 -3.48
C GLY A 65 -5.70 -13.30 -2.44
N ASP A 66 -4.47 -13.63 -2.84
CA ASP A 66 -3.45 -14.20 -1.98
C ASP A 66 -2.68 -13.11 -1.20
N PRO A 67 -2.49 -13.30 0.12
CA PRO A 67 -1.76 -12.34 0.94
C PRO A 67 -0.25 -12.52 0.80
N CYS A 68 0.39 -11.71 -0.04
CA CYS A 68 1.83 -11.65 -0.23
C CYS A 68 2.50 -10.72 0.79
N THR A 69 3.62 -11.12 1.39
CA THR A 69 4.32 -10.31 2.40
C THR A 69 5.22 -9.27 1.74
N ILE A 70 5.29 -8.06 2.31
CA ILE A 70 6.24 -7.00 1.92
C ILE A 70 7.22 -6.81 3.08
N SER A 71 8.42 -7.33 2.89
CA SER A 71 9.55 -7.25 3.83
C SER A 71 10.81 -6.65 3.18
N SER A 72 10.83 -6.56 1.85
CA SER A 72 11.96 -6.12 1.05
C SER A 72 11.53 -5.20 -0.10
N GLN A 73 12.47 -4.40 -0.62
CA GLN A 73 12.20 -3.49 -1.74
C GLN A 73 11.68 -4.26 -2.97
N ARG A 74 12.19 -5.48 -3.20
CA ARG A 74 11.77 -6.31 -4.33
C ARG A 74 10.29 -6.70 -4.28
N GLU A 75 9.80 -7.03 -3.08
CA GLU A 75 8.37 -7.37 -2.90
C GLU A 75 7.49 -6.14 -3.09
N LEU A 76 7.95 -4.96 -2.66
CA LEU A 76 7.26 -3.70 -2.93
C LEU A 76 7.24 -3.41 -4.44
N ASP A 77 8.38 -3.49 -5.12
CA ASP A 77 8.48 -3.24 -6.56
C ASP A 77 7.55 -4.17 -7.36
N GLU A 78 7.46 -5.45 -6.97
CA GLU A 78 6.56 -6.39 -7.64
C GLU A 78 5.08 -6.06 -7.37
N ALA A 79 4.71 -5.65 -6.15
CA ALA A 79 3.35 -5.21 -5.84
C ALA A 79 2.93 -3.99 -6.67
N LEU A 80 3.82 -2.99 -6.80
CA LEU A 80 3.56 -1.78 -7.60
C LEU A 80 3.48 -2.12 -9.10
N ARG A 81 4.37 -2.98 -9.58
CA ARG A 81 4.36 -3.46 -10.97
C ARG A 81 3.09 -4.22 -11.30
N LEU A 82 2.60 -5.08 -10.39
CA LEU A 82 1.36 -5.83 -10.57
C LEU A 82 0.14 -4.90 -10.54
N TYR A 83 0.13 -3.91 -9.65
CA TYR A 83 -0.90 -2.87 -9.65
C TYR A 83 -1.00 -2.15 -11.01
N GLU A 84 0.13 -1.75 -11.60
CA GLU A 84 0.16 -1.10 -12.92
C GLU A 84 -0.25 -2.07 -14.05
N LEU A 85 0.18 -3.33 -13.97
CA LEU A 85 -0.11 -4.37 -14.95
C LEU A 85 -1.60 -4.70 -15.00
N ASN A 86 -2.20 -4.90 -13.83
CA ASN A 86 -3.61 -5.24 -13.67
C ASN A 86 -4.53 -4.02 -13.81
N LYS A 87 -3.96 -2.81 -13.77
CA LYS A 87 -4.68 -1.53 -13.76
C LYS A 87 -5.70 -1.49 -12.65
N ASP A 88 -5.30 -1.98 -11.49
CA ASP A 88 -6.15 -1.99 -10.32
C ASP A 88 -6.51 -0.56 -9.91
N SER A 89 -7.71 -0.41 -9.35
CA SER A 89 -8.16 0.90 -8.87
C SER A 89 -7.55 1.25 -7.51
N GLU A 90 -7.05 0.26 -6.77
CA GLU A 90 -6.46 0.40 -5.45
C GLU A 90 -5.61 -0.83 -5.07
N LEU A 91 -4.52 -0.60 -4.33
CA LEU A 91 -3.68 -1.64 -3.73
C LEU A 91 -4.12 -1.88 -2.30
N THR A 92 -4.51 -3.11 -1.95
CA THR A 92 -4.94 -3.44 -0.58
C THR A 92 -3.79 -4.06 0.21
N MET A 93 -3.49 -3.49 1.37
CA MET A 93 -2.42 -3.90 2.28
C MET A 93 -2.97 -4.13 3.67
N HIS A 94 -2.76 -5.32 4.21
CA HIS A 94 -3.04 -5.70 5.59
C HIS A 94 -1.79 -5.56 6.44
N VAL A 95 -1.91 -4.85 7.56
CA VAL A 95 -0.83 -4.66 8.50
C VAL A 95 -1.14 -5.41 9.78
N PHE A 96 -0.19 -6.21 10.23
CA PHE A 96 -0.32 -7.05 11.43
C PHE A 96 0.70 -6.61 12.48
N PRO A 97 0.27 -6.34 13.73
CA PRO A 97 1.14 -5.79 14.78
C PRO A 97 2.17 -6.77 15.37
N ASN A 98 2.48 -7.89 14.71
CA ASN A 98 3.50 -8.85 15.15
C ASN A 98 4.23 -9.46 13.94
N VAL A 99 5.44 -9.96 14.20
CA VAL A 99 6.05 -11.01 13.39
C VAL A 99 5.60 -12.37 13.95
N PRO A 100 5.23 -13.35 13.10
CA PRO A 100 4.90 -14.68 13.59
C PRO A 100 6.07 -15.24 14.42
N GLU A 101 5.79 -15.75 15.61
CA GLU A 101 6.80 -16.44 16.41
C GLU A 101 7.32 -17.65 15.61
N PRO A 102 8.65 -17.85 15.51
CA PRO A 102 9.17 -19.10 15.01
C PRO A 102 8.77 -20.20 15.98
N GLY A 103 7.82 -21.04 15.57
CA GLY A 103 7.41 -22.25 16.29
C GLY A 103 8.49 -23.33 16.31
#